data_AF-A0A2V8BL35-F1
#
_entry.id   AF-A0A2V8BL35-F1
#
_cell.length_a   1.000
_cell.length_b   1.000
_cell.length_c   1.000
_cell.angle_alpha   90.00
_cell.angle_beta   90.00
_cell.angle_gamma   90.00
#
_symmetry.space_group_name_H-M   'P 1'
#
loop_
_entity.id
_entity.type
_entity.pdbx_description
1 polymer ?
#
loop_
_entity_poly.entity_id
_entity_poly.type
_entity_poly.pdbx_seq_one_letter_code
_entity_poly.pdbx_strand_id
1 'polypeptide(L)'
;MRLTSRTPACMTAALCVSLLGATVAGQNGSQFREWKVSTIKAAPVGPHAACGSLVGLTDFELSVTTASIVAASTDAPEFCRVSGQIQPEIRFEVGLPSAWNGRLYMFGNGGYAGEALDAPGRVATSRRALARGFATAQMNTGH
;
A
#
# COMPACT_ATOMS: atom_id res chain seq x y z
N MET A 1 -19.04 34.32 -71.63
CA MET A 1 -17.57 34.16 -71.52
C MET A 1 -17.03 35.18 -70.52
N ARG A 2 -16.99 34.84 -69.23
CA ARG A 2 -16.19 35.51 -68.19
C ARG A 2 -15.82 34.44 -67.17
N LEU A 3 -14.52 34.12 -67.14
CA LEU A 3 -13.89 33.16 -66.25
C LEU A 3 -13.49 33.92 -64.99
N THR A 4 -14.02 33.57 -63.81
CA THR A 4 -13.50 34.10 -62.53
C THR A 4 -13.00 32.94 -61.69
N SER A 5 -11.71 33.02 -61.41
CA SER A 5 -10.83 32.07 -60.75
C SER A 5 -11.22 31.77 -59.31
N ARG A 6 -11.11 30.50 -58.92
CA ARG A 6 -11.10 30.06 -57.52
C ARG A 6 -9.67 30.11 -57.01
N THR A 7 -9.39 30.90 -55.99
CA THR A 7 -8.20 30.74 -55.13
C THR A 7 -8.57 29.84 -53.96
N PRO A 8 -7.86 28.73 -53.70
CA PRO A 8 -8.02 28.02 -52.45
C PRO A 8 -7.14 28.71 -51.40
N ALA A 9 -7.77 29.29 -50.38
CA ALA A 9 -7.07 29.72 -49.18
C ALA A 9 -6.49 28.48 -48.50
N CYS A 10 -5.16 28.41 -48.45
CA CYS A 10 -4.42 27.39 -47.75
C CYS A 10 -4.65 27.59 -46.24
N MET A 11 -5.65 26.89 -45.69
CA MET A 11 -6.00 26.95 -44.28
C MET A 11 -4.99 26.06 -43.53
N THR A 12 -3.90 26.67 -43.06
CA THR A 12 -2.90 26.03 -42.20
C THR A 12 -3.57 25.68 -40.87
N ALA A 13 -3.96 24.42 -40.71
CA ALA A 13 -4.38 23.87 -39.42
C ALA A 13 -3.15 23.79 -38.50
N ALA A 14 -2.97 24.80 -37.66
CA ALA A 14 -2.00 24.75 -36.56
C ALA A 14 -2.48 23.72 -35.54
N LEU A 15 -1.91 22.51 -35.60
CA LEU A 15 -2.12 21.48 -34.61
C LEU A 15 -1.38 21.90 -33.32
N CYS A 16 -2.05 22.64 -32.44
CA CYS A 16 -1.58 22.87 -31.08
C CYS A 16 -1.56 21.52 -30.35
N VAL A 17 -0.42 20.83 -30.37
CA VAL A 17 -0.14 19.73 -29.45
C VAL A 17 -0.01 20.36 -28.06
N SER A 18 -1.14 20.46 -27.35
CA SER A 18 -1.15 20.73 -25.93
C SER A 18 -0.42 19.57 -25.25
N LEU A 19 0.86 19.77 -24.93
CA LEU A 19 1.59 18.98 -23.95
C LEU A 19 0.88 19.16 -22.60
N LEU A 20 -0.23 18.44 -22.41
CA LEU A 20 -0.63 18.09 -21.06
C LEU A 20 0.53 17.24 -20.56
N GLY A 21 1.37 17.85 -19.73
CA GLY A 21 2.30 17.14 -18.88
C GLY A 21 1.45 16.22 -18.01
N ALA A 22 1.20 15.02 -18.50
CA ALA A 22 0.75 13.93 -17.67
C ALA A 22 1.84 13.79 -16.63
N THR A 23 1.59 14.31 -15.44
CA THR A 23 2.34 13.88 -14.26
C THR A 23 2.23 12.37 -14.30
N VAL A 24 3.32 11.68 -14.63
CA VAL A 24 3.38 10.23 -14.54
C VAL A 24 3.22 9.96 -13.05
N ALA A 25 1.98 9.77 -12.61
CA ALA A 25 1.69 9.33 -11.27
C ALA A 25 2.38 7.97 -11.16
N GLY A 26 3.51 7.93 -10.46
CA GLY A 26 4.31 6.72 -10.34
C GLY A 26 3.41 5.56 -9.91
N GLN A 27 3.66 4.38 -10.46
CA GLN A 27 2.85 3.16 -10.25
C GLN A 27 2.89 2.63 -8.79
N ASN A 28 3.37 3.42 -7.84
CA ASN A 28 3.63 3.02 -6.44
C ASN A 28 2.55 3.53 -5.47
N GLY A 29 1.38 3.94 -5.97
CA GLY A 29 0.25 4.30 -5.12
C GLY A 29 -0.32 3.08 -4.38
N SER A 30 -0.74 3.26 -3.12
CA SER A 30 -1.45 2.20 -2.38
C SER A 30 -2.75 1.80 -3.07
N GLN A 31 -2.92 0.50 -3.29
CA GLN A 31 -4.13 -0.11 -3.89
C GLN A 31 -5.42 0.21 -3.12
N PHE A 32 -5.30 0.63 -1.86
CA PHE A 32 -6.43 0.97 -1.01
C PHE A 32 -6.90 2.42 -1.11
N ARG A 33 -6.26 3.26 -1.92
CA ARG A 33 -6.73 4.64 -2.16
C ARG A 33 -8.08 4.66 -2.89
N GLU A 34 -8.29 3.71 -3.79
CA GLU A 34 -9.50 3.57 -4.61
C GLU A 34 -10.19 2.22 -4.36
N TRP A 35 -10.07 1.71 -3.13
CA TRP A 35 -10.60 0.39 -2.76
C TRP A 35 -12.11 0.30 -3.03
N LYS A 36 -12.50 -0.71 -3.81
CA LYS A 36 -13.89 -1.12 -3.99
C LYS A 36 -14.22 -2.24 -3.02
N VAL A 37 -15.35 -2.12 -2.32
CA VAL A 37 -15.83 -3.15 -1.40
C VAL A 37 -15.95 -4.49 -2.13
N SER A 38 -15.39 -5.53 -1.53
CA SER A 38 -15.39 -6.86 -2.14
C SER A 38 -16.77 -7.51 -2.07
N THR A 39 -17.10 -8.26 -3.10
CA THR A 39 -18.31 -9.10 -3.15
C THR A 39 -18.19 -10.35 -2.26
N ILE A 40 -16.97 -10.80 -1.98
CA ILE A 40 -16.71 -11.90 -1.05
C ILE A 40 -16.81 -11.36 0.38
N LYS A 41 -17.80 -11.86 1.13
CA LYS A 41 -18.00 -11.54 2.54
C LYS A 41 -17.47 -12.67 3.41
N ALA A 42 -16.75 -12.32 4.45
CA ALA A 42 -16.37 -13.20 5.54
C ALA A 42 -16.74 -12.53 6.86
N ALA A 43 -17.21 -13.31 7.83
CA ALA A 43 -17.42 -12.80 9.18
C ALA A 43 -16.05 -12.44 9.78
N PRO A 44 -15.91 -11.28 10.45
CA PRO A 44 -14.65 -10.94 11.09
C PRO A 44 -14.29 -11.96 12.19
N VAL A 45 -13.04 -12.39 12.21
CA VAL A 45 -12.49 -13.26 13.24
C VAL A 45 -11.58 -12.46 14.18
N GLY A 46 -11.62 -12.80 15.47
CA GLY A 46 -10.78 -12.19 16.49
C GLY A 46 -9.42 -12.87 16.66
N PRO A 47 -8.52 -12.28 17.46
CA PRO A 47 -7.22 -12.88 17.77
C PRO A 47 -7.36 -14.21 18.51
N HIS A 48 -6.52 -15.18 18.16
CA HIS A 48 -6.44 -16.47 18.87
C HIS A 48 -5.49 -16.43 20.09
N ALA A 49 -4.52 -15.51 20.08
CA ALA A 49 -3.53 -15.35 21.13
C ALA A 49 -3.37 -13.86 21.48
N ALA A 50 -2.82 -13.58 22.67
CA ALA A 50 -2.50 -12.23 23.08
C ALA A 50 -1.38 -11.66 22.19
N CYS A 51 -1.48 -10.39 21.79
CA CYS A 51 -0.49 -9.77 20.90
C CYS A 51 0.95 -9.94 21.40
N GLY A 52 1.18 -9.65 22.69
CA GLY A 52 2.52 -9.76 23.29
C GLY A 52 3.12 -11.16 23.28
N SER A 53 2.32 -12.23 23.22
CA SER A 53 2.85 -13.59 23.20
C SER A 53 3.53 -13.94 21.87
N LEU A 54 3.30 -13.16 20.80
CA LEU A 54 3.90 -13.40 19.49
C LEU A 54 5.42 -13.18 19.47
N VAL A 55 5.98 -12.49 20.47
CA VAL A 55 7.44 -12.42 20.67
C VAL A 55 8.05 -13.82 20.83
N GLY A 56 7.28 -14.76 21.39
CA GLY A 56 7.68 -16.16 21.54
C GLY A 56 7.78 -16.96 20.23
N LEU A 57 7.41 -16.39 19.08
CA LEU A 57 7.62 -16.99 17.75
C LEU A 57 9.05 -16.81 17.23
N THR A 58 9.93 -16.18 18.01
CA THR A 58 11.35 -16.06 17.68
C THR A 58 12.03 -17.43 17.60
N ASP A 59 12.82 -17.64 16.55
CA ASP A 59 13.67 -18.81 16.33
C ASP A 59 15.03 -18.40 15.73
N PHE A 60 15.74 -19.36 15.10
CA PHE A 60 17.07 -19.14 14.52
C PHE A 60 17.04 -18.39 13.18
N GLU A 61 15.94 -18.42 12.43
CA GLU A 61 15.78 -17.75 11.14
C GLU A 61 15.08 -16.39 11.29
N LEU A 62 14.30 -16.22 12.35
CA LEU A 62 13.40 -15.11 12.57
C LEU A 62 13.46 -14.61 14.02
N SER A 63 13.61 -13.30 14.21
CA SER A 63 13.48 -12.66 15.52
C SER A 63 12.30 -11.71 15.53
N VAL A 64 11.28 -12.00 16.35
CA VAL A 64 10.18 -11.08 16.63
C VAL A 64 10.61 -10.14 17.75
N THR A 65 10.99 -8.92 17.39
CA THR A 65 11.56 -7.96 18.34
C THR A 65 10.50 -7.29 19.20
N THR A 66 9.32 -7.02 18.64
CA THR A 66 8.19 -6.45 19.38
C THR A 66 6.86 -6.99 18.89
N ALA A 67 5.92 -7.15 19.81
CA ALA A 67 4.52 -7.36 19.50
C ALA A 67 3.67 -6.58 20.50
N SER A 68 2.94 -5.57 20.03
CA SER A 68 2.19 -4.65 20.89
C SER A 68 0.87 -4.22 20.28
N ILE A 69 -0.15 -4.02 21.13
CA ILE A 69 -1.42 -3.46 20.70
C ILE A 69 -1.22 -1.98 20.38
N VAL A 70 -1.72 -1.57 19.22
CA VAL A 70 -1.84 -0.19 18.81
C VAL A 70 -3.30 0.19 18.90
N ALA A 71 -3.61 1.21 19.71
CA ALA A 71 -4.97 1.69 19.90
C ALA A 71 -5.58 2.19 18.58
N ALA A 72 -6.91 2.11 18.51
CA ALA A 72 -7.66 2.66 17.39
C ALA A 72 -7.40 4.16 17.20
N SER A 73 -7.46 4.60 15.95
CA SER A 73 -7.26 5.98 15.52
C SER A 73 -8.23 6.33 14.40
N THR A 74 -8.17 7.55 13.89
CA THR A 74 -8.93 7.95 12.70
C THR A 74 -8.54 7.15 11.45
N ASP A 75 -7.29 6.67 11.38
CA ASP A 75 -6.73 6.07 10.18
C ASP A 75 -6.87 4.54 10.13
N ALA A 76 -6.99 3.89 11.29
CA ALA A 76 -7.15 2.45 11.41
C ALA A 76 -7.78 2.05 12.76
N PRO A 77 -8.51 0.91 12.81
CA PRO A 77 -8.96 0.31 14.06
C PRO A 77 -7.79 -0.15 14.92
N GLU A 78 -8.10 -0.65 16.12
CA GLU A 78 -7.12 -1.34 16.95
C GLU A 78 -6.54 -2.57 16.22
N PHE A 79 -5.24 -2.78 16.36
CA PHE A 79 -4.54 -3.93 15.80
C PHE A 79 -3.28 -4.25 16.60
N CYS A 80 -2.84 -5.50 16.53
CA CYS A 80 -1.54 -5.93 17.01
C CYS A 80 -0.47 -5.60 15.96
N ARG A 81 0.52 -4.79 16.33
CA ARG A 81 1.71 -4.53 15.53
C ARG A 81 2.82 -5.46 15.97
N VAL A 82 3.29 -6.28 15.03
CA VAL A 82 4.42 -7.20 15.21
C VAL A 82 5.56 -6.70 14.33
N SER A 83 6.72 -6.48 14.91
CA SER A 83 7.93 -6.10 14.16
C SER A 83 9.05 -7.07 14.47
N GLY A 84 9.94 -7.27 13.51
CA GLY A 84 11.05 -8.20 13.68
C GLY A 84 12.05 -8.17 12.53
N GLN A 85 12.94 -9.15 12.53
CA GLN A 85 13.95 -9.36 11.52
C GLN A 85 13.99 -10.84 11.10
N ILE A 86 13.93 -11.09 9.79
CA ILE A 86 14.34 -12.35 9.20
C ILE A 86 15.85 -12.23 8.93
N GLN A 87 16.61 -13.22 9.39
CA GLN A 87 18.07 -13.20 9.26
C GLN A 87 18.50 -13.23 7.77
N PRO A 88 19.60 -12.53 7.40
CA PRO A 88 20.46 -11.75 8.30
C PRO A 88 19.99 -10.30 8.54
N GLU A 89 19.11 -9.73 7.71
CA GLU A 89 18.93 -8.26 7.68
C GLU A 89 17.53 -7.76 7.27
N ILE A 90 16.60 -8.64 6.88
CA ILE A 90 15.27 -8.23 6.41
C ILE A 90 14.41 -7.86 7.62
N ARG A 91 14.18 -6.56 7.82
CA ARG A 91 13.22 -6.05 8.80
C ARG A 91 11.83 -6.15 8.22
N PHE A 92 10.88 -6.61 9.03
CA PHE A 92 9.48 -6.71 8.65
C PHE A 92 8.55 -6.14 9.72
N GLU A 93 7.33 -5.82 9.28
CA GLU A 93 6.21 -5.50 10.16
C GLU A 93 4.95 -6.21 9.67
N VAL A 94 4.20 -6.79 10.61
CA VAL A 94 2.88 -7.37 10.40
C VAL A 94 1.86 -6.62 11.27
N GLY A 95 0.75 -6.24 10.66
CA GLY A 95 -0.40 -5.65 11.35
C GLY A 95 -1.56 -6.64 11.37
N LEU A 96 -2.01 -7.04 12.56
CA LEU A 96 -3.11 -7.99 12.75
C LEU A 96 -4.31 -7.27 13.38
N PRO A 97 -5.38 -6.95 12.63
CA PRO A 97 -6.53 -6.23 13.18
C PRO A 97 -7.31 -7.09 14.18
N SER A 98 -7.86 -6.46 15.22
CA SER A 98 -8.68 -7.17 16.22
C SER A 98 -9.99 -7.74 15.63
N ALA A 99 -10.43 -7.21 14.49
CA ALA A 99 -11.52 -7.75 13.67
C ALA A 99 -11.00 -8.02 12.25
N TRP A 100 -10.52 -9.24 12.02
CA TRP A 100 -9.88 -9.62 10.76
C TRP A 100 -10.88 -10.21 9.77
N ASN A 101 -10.89 -9.71 8.54
CA ASN A 101 -11.79 -10.17 7.47
C ASN A 101 -11.31 -11.44 6.75
N GLY A 102 -10.27 -12.11 7.26
CA GLY A 102 -9.69 -13.33 6.67
C GLY A 102 -8.75 -13.08 5.49
N ARG A 103 -8.32 -11.84 5.23
CA ARG A 103 -7.47 -11.50 4.08
C ARG A 103 -6.16 -10.87 4.48
N LEU A 104 -5.10 -11.27 3.79
CA LEU A 104 -3.76 -10.70 3.92
C LEU A 104 -3.49 -9.72 2.78
N TYR A 105 -2.88 -8.59 3.12
CA TYR A 105 -2.32 -7.64 2.17
C TYR A 105 -0.83 -7.45 2.46
N MET A 106 0.00 -8.05 1.62
CA MET A 106 1.42 -7.72 1.59
C MET A 106 1.66 -6.63 0.55
N PHE A 107 2.43 -5.60 0.90
CA PHE A 107 2.89 -4.61 -0.06
C PHE A 107 4.41 -4.52 -0.07
N GLY A 108 4.95 -4.34 -1.27
CA GLY A 108 6.39 -4.31 -1.51
C GLY A 108 7.03 -2.95 -1.25
N ASN A 109 8.09 -2.70 -2.01
CA ASN A 109 8.83 -1.44 -2.00
C ASN A 109 8.82 -0.82 -3.41
N GLY A 110 9.21 0.45 -3.52
CA GLY A 110 9.46 1.11 -4.80
C GLY A 110 10.96 1.26 -5.09
N GLY A 111 11.33 1.40 -6.37
CA GLY A 111 12.71 1.71 -6.78
C GLY A 111 13.73 0.68 -6.29
N TYR A 112 14.78 1.16 -5.63
CA TYR A 112 15.85 0.32 -5.04
C TYR A 112 15.49 -0.26 -3.66
N ALA A 113 14.24 -0.10 -3.22
CA ALA A 113 13.76 -0.55 -1.92
C ALA A 113 14.57 0.00 -0.75
N GLY A 114 14.63 -0.70 0.39
CA GLY A 114 15.32 -0.24 1.60
C GLY A 114 14.61 0.85 2.38
N GLU A 115 13.33 1.09 2.09
CA GLU A 115 12.54 2.09 2.79
C GLU A 115 12.36 1.68 4.27
N ALA A 116 12.56 2.64 5.17
CA ALA A 116 12.29 2.43 6.59
C ALA A 116 10.80 2.08 6.80
N LEU A 117 10.53 1.06 7.62
CA LEU A 117 9.16 0.52 7.81
C LEU A 117 8.18 1.53 8.40
N ASP A 118 8.70 2.51 9.15
CA ASP A 118 7.97 3.62 9.76
C ASP A 118 7.87 4.86 8.84
N ALA A 119 8.39 4.79 7.61
CA ALA A 119 8.24 5.87 6.64
C ALA A 119 6.75 6.22 6.47
N PRO A 120 6.35 7.51 6.49
CA PRO A 120 4.94 7.91 6.55
C PRO A 120 4.07 7.30 5.45
N GLY A 121 4.58 7.16 4.24
CA GLY A 121 3.86 6.55 3.11
C GLY A 121 3.57 5.05 3.31
N ARG A 122 4.48 4.33 3.96
CA ARG A 122 4.34 2.91 4.29
C ARG A 122 3.35 2.70 5.42
N VAL A 123 3.47 3.49 6.49
CA VAL A 123 2.50 3.52 7.59
C VAL A 123 1.10 3.80 7.05
N ALA A 124 0.93 4.85 6.23
CA ALA A 124 -0.36 5.17 5.64
C ALA A 124 -0.91 4.05 4.74
N THR A 125 -0.05 3.30 4.04
CA THR A 125 -0.46 2.15 3.22
C THR A 125 -0.96 0.99 4.06
N SER A 126 -0.24 0.65 5.12
CA SER A 126 -0.65 -0.36 6.11
C SER A 126 -1.99 0.04 6.76
N ARG A 127 -2.10 1.27 7.27
CA ARG A 127 -3.33 1.77 7.93
C ARG A 127 -4.54 1.76 7.02
N ARG A 128 -4.37 2.14 5.74
CA ARG A 128 -5.45 2.03 4.75
C ARG A 128 -5.97 0.59 4.65
N ALA A 129 -5.10 -0.41 4.53
CA ALA A 129 -5.52 -1.81 4.45
C ALA A 129 -6.16 -2.33 5.75
N LEU A 130 -5.57 -2.00 6.90
CA LEU A 130 -6.10 -2.34 8.23
C LEU A 130 -7.53 -1.80 8.44
N ALA A 131 -7.79 -0.56 7.99
CA ALA A 131 -9.13 0.04 8.04
C ALA A 131 -10.19 -0.68 7.18
N ARG A 132 -9.78 -1.62 6.30
CA ARG A 132 -10.68 -2.50 5.54
C ARG A 132 -10.71 -3.91 6.11
N GLY A 133 -10.11 -4.14 7.28
CA GLY A 133 -10.06 -5.41 8.00
C GLY A 133 -9.02 -6.39 7.48
N PHE A 134 -8.08 -5.97 6.63
CA PHE A 134 -6.99 -6.83 6.16
C PHE A 134 -5.92 -6.94 7.24
N ALA A 135 -5.32 -8.12 7.38
CA ALA A 135 -3.99 -8.24 7.96
C ALA A 135 -2.98 -7.67 6.96
N THR A 136 -1.93 -7.01 7.45
CA THR A 136 -0.92 -6.38 6.60
C THR A 136 0.45 -6.96 6.83
N ALA A 137 1.27 -7.04 5.78
CA ALA A 137 2.69 -7.39 5.89
C ALA A 137 3.54 -6.45 5.04
N GLN A 138 4.69 -6.06 5.57
CA GLN A 138 5.67 -5.23 4.87
C GLN A 138 7.10 -5.59 5.28
N MET A 139 8.08 -5.32 4.41
CA MET A 139 9.51 -5.51 4.69
C MET A 139 10.38 -4.49 3.97
N ASN A 140 11.60 -4.26 4.48
CA ASN A 140 12.58 -3.33 3.90
C ASN A 140 13.51 -3.98 2.85
N THR A 141 13.30 -5.27 2.53
CA THR A 141 14.14 -6.07 1.60
C THR A 141 15.60 -6.25 2.00
N GLY A 142 16.00 -5.92 3.24
CA GLY A 142 17.32 -6.23 3.76
C GLY A 142 18.26 -5.04 3.96
N HIS A 143 17.88 -3.83 3.55
CA HIS A 143 18.70 -2.62 3.71
C HIS A 143 17.90 -1.45 4.31
#